data_AF-A0A3L9DW42-F1
#
_entry.id   AF-A0A3L9DW42-F1
#
_cell.length_a   1.000
_cell.length_b   1.000
_cell.length_c   1.000
_cell.angle_alpha   90.00
_cell.angle_beta   90.00
_cell.angle_gamma   90.00
#
_symmetry.space_group_name_H-M   'P 1'
#
loop_
_entity.id
_entity.type
_entity.pdbx_description
1 polymer ?
#
loop_
_entity_poly.entity_id
_entity_poly.type
_entity_poly.pdbx_seq_one_letter_code
_entity_poly.pdbx_strand_id
1 'polypeptide(L)'
;MKNSQKATAIVLLTSLFLLGACGKKESKSTNNQSTVQSSKVTPKKSEKSSSTTKNTSKASDSSTETTLASNSSNAETQATTSQAQTVQPAHTSSSIDIDALLNEDLTTIAGTWSNDLGEIITINQDGQVTSTQKTTTLQISQGRVHDNCFFAGIGDPNQLVGGAVFIVIPANVPNPHFGDVTDTDRILIGQSADADDHPFTRN
;
A
#
# COMPACT_ATOMS: atom_id res chain seq x y z
N MET A 1 67.20 22.59 8.00
CA MET A 1 66.92 23.11 9.35
C MET A 1 67.09 24.63 9.36
N LYS A 2 66.03 25.40 9.60
CA LYS A 2 66.11 26.81 10.03
C LYS A 2 64.71 27.26 10.49
N ASN A 3 64.45 27.16 11.78
CA ASN A 3 63.20 27.62 12.38
C ASN A 3 63.32 29.11 12.70
N SER A 4 62.26 29.88 12.50
CA SER A 4 62.14 31.24 13.02
C SER A 4 60.72 31.47 13.51
N GLN A 5 60.53 31.36 14.82
CA GLN A 5 59.28 31.75 15.48
C GLN A 5 59.22 33.28 15.54
N LYS A 6 58.07 33.88 15.23
CA LYS A 6 57.78 35.27 15.60
C LYS A 6 56.35 35.46 16.13
N ALA A 7 56.31 35.73 17.43
CA ALA A 7 55.36 36.53 18.19
C ALA A 7 53.86 36.51 17.82
N THR A 8 53.10 35.96 18.76
CA THR A 8 51.68 36.21 19.02
C THR A 8 51.30 37.69 19.01
N ALA A 9 50.14 38.02 18.43
CA ALA A 9 49.38 39.23 18.75
C ALA A 9 47.89 38.87 18.88
N ILE A 10 47.39 38.83 20.12
CA ILE A 10 45.96 38.64 20.41
C ILE A 10 45.31 40.02 20.46
N VAL A 11 44.40 40.30 19.52
CA VAL A 11 43.55 41.49 19.56
C VAL A 11 42.15 41.06 20.00
N LEU A 12 41.90 41.16 21.31
CA LEU A 12 40.55 41.09 21.88
C LEU A 12 39.84 42.41 21.59
N LEU A 13 38.77 42.37 20.78
CA LEU A 13 37.88 43.51 20.59
C LEU A 13 36.47 43.16 21.09
N THR A 14 36.19 43.55 22.33
CA THR A 14 34.90 43.38 22.99
C THR A 14 33.96 44.53 22.65
N SER A 15 32.83 44.22 22.01
CA SER A 15 31.71 45.16 21.85
C SER A 15 30.40 44.52 22.31
N LEU A 16 30.05 44.76 23.58
CA LEU A 16 28.72 44.50 24.11
C LEU A 16 27.75 45.52 23.49
N PHE A 17 26.77 45.06 22.71
CA PHE A 17 25.55 45.84 22.48
C PHE A 17 24.43 45.32 23.37
N LEU A 18 23.84 46.25 24.13
CA LEU A 18 22.81 45.97 25.13
C LEU A 18 21.41 45.85 24.52
N LEU A 19 20.52 45.27 25.33
CA LEU A 19 19.16 44.85 24.98
C LEU A 19 18.29 45.98 24.40
N GLY A 20 17.60 45.68 23.30
CA GLY A 20 16.44 46.44 22.82
C GLY A 20 15.15 45.64 22.98
N ALA A 21 14.50 45.75 24.15
CA ALA A 21 13.21 45.14 24.41
C ALA A 21 12.10 46.20 24.43
N CYS A 22 11.26 46.24 23.40
CA CYS A 22 9.97 46.95 23.41
C CYS A 22 8.91 46.14 22.66
N GLY A 23 7.72 46.01 23.23
CA GLY A 23 6.62 45.23 22.67
C GLY A 23 5.54 46.06 22.01
N LYS A 24 4.89 45.45 21.00
CA LYS A 24 3.43 45.45 20.74
C LYS A 24 2.65 46.78 20.93
N LYS A 25 2.26 47.43 19.82
CA LYS A 25 0.86 47.48 19.32
C LYS A 25 0.69 48.31 18.03
N GLU A 26 -0.05 47.72 17.09
CA GLU A 26 -0.97 48.27 16.04
C GLU A 26 -0.85 49.76 15.63
N SER A 27 -0.80 50.11 14.33
CA SER A 27 -1.97 50.11 13.42
C SER A 27 -1.58 50.78 12.06
N LYS A 28 -2.33 50.76 10.94
CA LYS A 28 -3.40 49.90 10.37
C LYS A 28 -3.75 50.38 8.93
N SER A 29 -3.62 49.56 7.88
CA SER A 29 -4.43 49.68 6.64
C SER A 29 -4.37 48.37 5.82
N THR A 30 -5.46 47.61 5.71
CA THR A 30 -6.37 47.54 4.53
C THR A 30 -5.66 46.95 3.29
N ASN A 31 -5.90 45.74 2.77
CA ASN A 31 -6.86 44.66 3.06
C ASN A 31 -6.23 43.30 2.57
N ASN A 32 -6.85 42.10 2.53
CA ASN A 32 -8.27 41.71 2.57
C ASN A 32 -8.51 40.30 3.19
N GLN A 33 -9.80 39.96 3.31
CA GLN A 33 -10.45 38.66 3.54
C GLN A 33 -10.18 37.60 2.43
N SER A 34 -10.24 36.27 2.67
CA SER A 34 -11.11 35.55 3.62
C SER A 34 -10.49 34.41 4.45
N THR A 35 -11.03 34.33 5.67
CA THR A 35 -10.86 33.44 6.83
C THR A 35 -10.82 31.92 6.61
N VAL A 36 -9.87 31.23 7.27
CA VAL A 36 -10.02 29.85 7.76
C VAL A 36 -10.58 29.87 9.19
N GLN A 37 -11.49 28.95 9.53
CA GLN A 37 -12.09 28.88 10.87
C GLN A 37 -12.06 27.45 11.41
N SER A 38 -11.47 27.29 12.59
CA SER A 38 -11.40 26.02 13.33
C SER A 38 -12.26 26.10 14.60
N SER A 39 -13.06 25.07 14.87
CA SER A 39 -13.88 24.94 16.08
C SER A 39 -13.92 23.47 16.53
N LYS A 40 -13.72 23.24 17.83
CA LYS A 40 -13.60 21.92 18.46
C LYS A 40 -14.72 21.74 19.50
N VAL A 41 -15.59 20.74 19.34
CA VAL A 41 -16.55 20.29 20.38
C VAL A 41 -16.80 18.78 20.27
N THR A 42 -16.88 18.08 21.40
CA THR A 42 -17.33 16.69 21.58
C THR A 42 -18.44 16.65 22.67
N PRO A 43 -19.02 15.50 23.03
CA PRO A 43 -20.06 14.77 22.30
C PRO A 43 -21.39 14.70 23.09
N LYS A 44 -22.51 14.30 22.47
CA LYS A 44 -23.67 13.82 23.26
C LYS A 44 -24.56 12.78 22.56
N LYS A 45 -24.94 11.77 23.33
CA LYS A 45 -25.81 10.62 23.05
C LYS A 45 -27.20 10.89 23.61
N SER A 46 -28.26 10.54 22.86
CA SER A 46 -29.50 9.88 23.38
C SER A 46 -30.63 9.85 22.34
N GLU A 47 -31.12 8.65 22.01
CA GLU A 47 -32.55 8.24 22.07
C GLU A 47 -33.58 8.90 21.12
N LYS A 48 -34.77 8.32 20.85
CA LYS A 48 -35.31 6.93 20.84
C LYS A 48 -36.75 7.04 20.26
N SER A 49 -37.31 5.91 19.82
CA SER A 49 -38.75 5.67 19.59
C SER A 49 -39.35 6.27 18.31
N SER A 50 -40.38 5.71 17.67
CA SER A 50 -40.93 4.34 17.50
C SER A 50 -42.42 4.49 17.17
N SER A 51 -42.88 3.93 16.05
CA SER A 51 -44.08 3.06 16.02
C SER A 51 -44.22 2.44 14.62
N THR A 52 -44.21 1.11 14.44
CA THR A 52 -45.38 0.18 14.58
C THR A 52 -46.49 0.55 13.57
N THR A 53 -47.10 -0.34 12.76
CA THR A 53 -47.76 -1.59 13.21
C THR A 53 -48.27 -2.48 12.03
N LYS A 54 -47.91 -3.78 12.02
CA LYS A 54 -48.72 -4.96 11.55
C LYS A 54 -49.19 -5.04 10.06
N ASN A 55 -49.60 -6.20 9.50
CA ASN A 55 -49.98 -7.49 10.09
C ASN A 55 -49.78 -8.70 9.12
N THR A 56 -49.47 -9.89 9.66
CA THR A 56 -49.97 -11.28 9.33
C THR A 56 -50.18 -11.73 7.86
N SER A 57 -49.96 -12.99 7.44
CA SER A 57 -50.20 -14.26 8.17
C SER A 57 -49.53 -15.51 7.53
N LYS A 58 -49.10 -16.47 8.37
CA LYS A 58 -49.47 -17.92 8.39
C LYS A 58 -49.32 -18.74 7.07
N ALA A 59 -48.34 -19.64 6.87
CA ALA A 59 -47.97 -20.92 7.53
C ALA A 59 -48.41 -22.18 6.74
N SER A 60 -47.94 -23.38 7.16
CA SER A 60 -48.22 -24.75 6.64
C SER A 60 -47.67 -25.12 5.25
N ASP A 61 -47.35 -26.37 4.92
CA ASP A 61 -46.76 -27.50 5.70
C ASP A 61 -46.31 -28.64 4.74
N SER A 62 -45.52 -29.58 5.25
CA SER A 62 -45.47 -31.01 4.88
C SER A 62 -45.33 -31.52 3.41
N SER A 63 -44.11 -32.03 3.11
CA SER A 63 -43.79 -33.44 2.74
C SER A 63 -44.23 -34.12 1.43
N THR A 64 -43.47 -35.19 1.12
CA THR A 64 -43.72 -36.33 0.19
C THR A 64 -43.73 -36.04 -1.31
N GLU A 65 -43.44 -36.99 -2.20
CA GLU A 65 -42.49 -38.11 -2.32
C GLU A 65 -42.81 -38.74 -3.69
N THR A 66 -41.80 -39.21 -4.41
CA THR A 66 -41.87 -40.51 -5.13
C THR A 66 -42.63 -40.66 -6.46
N THR A 67 -41.85 -41.14 -7.45
CA THR A 67 -42.16 -42.09 -8.55
C THR A 67 -42.59 -41.71 -9.97
N LEU A 68 -41.93 -42.46 -10.88
CA LEU A 68 -42.40 -43.18 -12.07
C LEU A 68 -42.16 -42.57 -13.46
N ALA A 69 -41.44 -43.36 -14.25
CA ALA A 69 -41.01 -43.14 -15.63
C ALA A 69 -42.10 -43.42 -16.68
N SER A 70 -41.88 -42.99 -17.93
CA SER A 70 -42.24 -43.76 -19.13
C SER A 70 -41.55 -43.27 -20.42
N ASN A 71 -40.73 -44.17 -20.98
CA ASN A 71 -40.45 -44.52 -22.38
C ASN A 71 -40.35 -43.50 -23.57
N SER A 72 -39.37 -43.83 -24.43
CA SER A 72 -39.24 -43.52 -25.88
C SER A 72 -38.92 -42.06 -26.25
N SER A 73 -38.08 -41.76 -27.27
CA SER A 73 -37.66 -42.56 -28.44
C SER A 73 -36.25 -42.17 -28.95
N ASN A 74 -35.71 -42.99 -29.85
CA ASN A 74 -34.44 -42.85 -30.58
C ASN A 74 -34.05 -41.41 -31.02
N ALA A 75 -32.78 -41.07 -30.80
CA ALA A 75 -31.93 -40.41 -31.81
C ALA A 75 -30.46 -40.65 -31.45
N GLU A 76 -29.68 -41.25 -32.35
CA GLU A 76 -28.22 -41.27 -32.23
C GLU A 76 -27.69 -39.85 -32.47
N THR A 77 -26.92 -39.29 -31.54
CA THR A 77 -26.15 -38.06 -31.79
C THR A 77 -24.86 -38.13 -30.99
N GLN A 78 -23.77 -37.71 -31.62
CA GLN A 78 -22.39 -37.89 -31.14
C GLN A 78 -22.19 -37.34 -29.72
N ALA A 79 -21.70 -38.19 -28.81
CA ALA A 79 -21.27 -37.78 -27.49
C ALA A 79 -19.90 -37.09 -27.56
N THR A 80 -19.88 -35.81 -27.94
CA THR A 80 -18.75 -34.93 -27.57
C THR A 80 -18.87 -34.66 -26.08
N THR A 81 -18.05 -35.34 -25.28
CA THR A 81 -18.01 -35.15 -23.83
C THR A 81 -17.46 -33.78 -23.47
N SER A 82 -18.33 -32.79 -23.42
CA SER A 82 -18.08 -31.53 -22.72
C SER A 82 -18.05 -31.79 -21.22
N GLN A 83 -16.93 -32.32 -20.74
CA GLN A 83 -16.62 -32.25 -19.31
C GLN A 83 -16.40 -30.77 -18.99
N ALA A 84 -17.43 -30.13 -18.45
CA ALA A 84 -17.26 -28.88 -17.74
C ALA A 84 -16.38 -29.15 -16.53
N GLN A 85 -15.06 -28.95 -16.69
CA GLN A 85 -14.17 -28.82 -15.55
C GLN A 85 -14.66 -27.60 -14.78
N THR A 86 -15.34 -27.86 -13.66
CA THR A 86 -15.45 -26.90 -12.57
C THR A 86 -14.03 -26.65 -12.09
N VAL A 87 -13.40 -25.61 -12.64
CA VAL A 87 -12.08 -25.13 -12.18
C VAL A 87 -12.29 -24.56 -10.78
N GLN A 88 -12.22 -25.44 -9.79
CA GLN A 88 -12.07 -25.03 -8.41
C GLN A 88 -10.79 -24.18 -8.36
N PRO A 89 -10.85 -22.92 -7.85
CA PRO A 89 -9.69 -22.04 -7.87
C PRO A 89 -8.56 -22.74 -7.12
N ALA A 90 -7.48 -23.02 -7.84
CA ALA A 90 -6.29 -23.57 -7.24
C ALA A 90 -5.70 -22.48 -6.35
N HIS A 91 -5.69 -22.72 -5.04
CA HIS A 91 -5.01 -21.82 -4.10
C HIS A 91 -3.53 -21.78 -4.48
N THR A 92 -3.11 -20.70 -5.13
CA THR A 92 -1.72 -20.49 -5.53
C THR A 92 -0.89 -20.26 -4.28
N SER A 93 0.00 -21.21 -3.98
CA SER A 93 1.09 -20.99 -3.05
C SER A 93 2.01 -19.90 -3.62
N SER A 94 2.41 -18.94 -2.79
CA SER A 94 3.39 -17.92 -3.19
C SER A 94 4.66 -18.54 -3.76
N SER A 95 5.25 -17.86 -4.73
CA SER A 95 6.59 -18.18 -5.26
C SER A 95 7.73 -17.42 -4.57
N ILE A 96 7.39 -16.55 -3.60
CA ILE A 96 8.31 -15.61 -2.98
C ILE A 96 8.98 -16.24 -1.77
N ASP A 97 10.32 -16.31 -1.81
CA ASP A 97 11.15 -16.65 -0.66
C ASP A 97 11.56 -15.37 0.08
N ILE A 98 10.91 -15.12 1.22
CA ILE A 98 11.16 -13.95 2.06
C ILE A 98 12.53 -13.98 2.74
N ASP A 99 13.08 -15.17 3.02
CA ASP A 99 14.43 -15.30 3.60
C ASP A 99 15.50 -15.02 2.52
N ALA A 100 15.25 -15.37 1.26
CA ALA A 100 16.09 -14.95 0.14
C ALA A 100 16.14 -13.40 0.01
N LEU A 101 14.98 -12.73 0.06
CA LEU A 101 14.93 -11.25 -0.01
C LEU A 101 15.70 -10.58 1.15
N LEU A 102 15.65 -11.15 2.36
CA LEU A 102 16.42 -10.66 3.51
C LEU A 102 17.94 -10.76 3.30
N ASN A 103 18.39 -11.75 2.53
CA ASN A 103 19.79 -11.95 2.15
C ASN A 103 20.16 -11.27 0.81
N GLU A 104 19.35 -10.29 0.37
CA GLU A 104 19.53 -9.51 -0.88
C GLU A 104 19.44 -10.35 -2.17
N ASP A 105 18.95 -11.59 -2.10
CA ASP A 105 18.60 -12.40 -3.27
C ASP A 105 17.17 -12.04 -3.73
N LEU A 106 17.10 -11.12 -4.68
CA LEU A 106 15.84 -10.62 -5.25
C LEU A 106 15.31 -11.48 -6.41
N THR A 107 15.87 -12.67 -6.66
CA THR A 107 15.48 -13.50 -7.81
C THR A 107 14.02 -13.94 -7.78
N THR A 108 13.43 -14.14 -6.60
CA THR A 108 12.03 -14.57 -6.45
C THR A 108 10.98 -13.48 -6.73
N ILE A 109 11.38 -12.20 -6.71
CA ILE A 109 10.54 -11.06 -7.09
C ILE A 109 10.90 -10.47 -8.46
N ALA A 110 12.02 -10.88 -9.06
CA ALA A 110 12.43 -10.44 -10.38
C ALA A 110 11.37 -10.77 -11.46
N GLY A 111 11.32 -9.94 -12.50
CA GLY A 111 10.33 -10.00 -13.58
C GLY A 111 9.44 -8.76 -13.65
N THR A 112 8.36 -8.86 -14.42
CA THR A 112 7.44 -7.76 -14.71
C THR A 112 6.19 -7.85 -13.86
N TRP A 113 5.76 -6.70 -13.32
CA TRP A 113 4.57 -6.55 -12.49
C TRP A 113 3.74 -5.36 -12.98
N SER A 114 2.42 -5.39 -12.81
CA SER A 114 1.51 -4.29 -13.18
C SER A 114 0.47 -4.02 -12.10
N ASN A 115 -0.03 -2.78 -12.06
CA ASN A 115 -1.17 -2.40 -11.23
C ASN A 115 -2.39 -1.99 -12.07
N ASP A 116 -3.52 -1.78 -11.40
CA ASP A 116 -4.81 -1.38 -11.99
C ASP A 116 -4.79 0.00 -12.66
N LEU A 117 -3.86 0.88 -12.25
CA LEU A 117 -3.58 2.16 -12.89
C LEU A 117 -2.80 2.04 -14.22
N GLY A 118 -2.35 0.84 -14.59
CA GLY A 118 -1.55 0.60 -15.79
C GLY A 118 -0.08 1.03 -15.68
N GLU A 119 0.44 1.29 -14.46
CA GLU A 119 1.89 1.28 -14.26
C GLU A 119 2.39 -0.15 -14.42
N ILE A 120 3.48 -0.32 -15.17
CA ILE A 120 4.19 -1.59 -15.30
C ILE A 120 5.61 -1.33 -14.81
N ILE A 121 6.07 -2.17 -13.88
CA ILE A 121 7.46 -2.18 -13.42
C ILE A 121 8.17 -3.45 -13.87
N THR A 122 9.47 -3.37 -14.07
CA THR A 122 10.32 -4.56 -14.23
C THR A 122 11.43 -4.51 -13.20
N ILE A 123 11.48 -5.52 -12.35
CA ILE A 123 12.46 -5.73 -11.29
C ILE A 123 13.54 -6.68 -11.83
N ASN A 124 14.78 -6.23 -11.82
CA ASN A 124 15.94 -7.05 -12.15
C ASN A 124 16.48 -7.76 -10.90
N GLN A 125 17.26 -8.82 -11.09
CA GLN A 125 17.86 -9.60 -9.99
C GLN A 125 18.87 -8.81 -9.15
N ASP A 126 19.41 -7.71 -9.68
CA ASP A 126 20.30 -6.76 -8.98
C ASP A 126 19.54 -5.67 -8.20
N GLY A 127 18.20 -5.72 -8.19
CA GLY A 127 17.34 -4.74 -7.53
C GLY A 127 17.14 -3.44 -8.31
N GLN A 128 17.65 -3.32 -9.54
CA GLN A 128 17.25 -2.22 -10.42
C GLN A 128 15.78 -2.39 -10.84
N VAL A 129 15.04 -1.29 -10.82
CA VAL A 129 13.62 -1.25 -11.19
C VAL A 129 13.37 -0.17 -12.22
N THR A 130 12.77 -0.56 -13.34
CA THR A 130 12.23 0.37 -14.34
C THR A 130 10.72 0.47 -14.22
N SER A 131 10.13 1.59 -14.65
CA SER A 131 8.68 1.83 -14.62
C SER A 131 8.23 2.47 -15.94
N THR A 132 7.04 2.15 -16.43
CA THR A 132 6.42 2.83 -17.59
C THR A 132 6.00 4.27 -17.29
N GLN A 133 5.88 4.66 -16.02
CA GLN A 133 5.50 6.01 -15.58
C GLN A 133 6.67 6.85 -15.08
N LYS A 134 7.90 6.29 -14.99
CA LYS A 134 9.10 7.01 -14.51
C LYS A 134 10.26 6.85 -15.50
N THR A 135 10.94 7.95 -15.83
CA THR A 135 12.10 7.94 -16.73
C THR A 135 13.40 7.46 -16.08
N THR A 136 13.44 7.40 -14.75
CA THR A 136 14.64 7.09 -13.97
C THR A 136 14.59 5.65 -13.48
N THR A 137 15.67 4.89 -13.70
CA THR A 137 15.86 3.59 -13.06
C THR A 137 16.03 3.77 -11.56
N LEU A 138 15.21 3.06 -10.77
CA LEU A 138 15.28 3.06 -9.32
C LEU A 138 16.10 1.85 -8.85
N GLN A 139 16.56 1.89 -7.60
CA GLN A 139 17.24 0.80 -6.93
C GLN A 139 16.46 0.43 -5.66
N ILE A 140 16.18 -0.87 -5.46
CA ILE A 140 15.71 -1.41 -4.19
C ILE A 140 16.88 -1.42 -3.20
N SER A 141 16.68 -0.88 -2.00
CA SER A 141 17.67 -0.91 -0.92
C SER A 141 17.67 -2.26 -0.20
N GLN A 142 18.71 -2.53 0.60
CA GLN A 142 18.62 -3.55 1.65
C GLN A 142 17.35 -3.32 2.49
N GLY A 143 16.64 -4.40 2.81
CA GLY A 143 15.36 -4.38 3.52
C GLY A 143 15.39 -5.10 4.86
N ARG A 144 14.20 -5.36 5.39
CA ARG A 144 13.96 -6.16 6.60
C ARG A 144 12.69 -6.99 6.44
N VAL A 145 12.57 -8.05 7.22
CA VAL A 145 11.35 -8.86 7.29
C VAL A 145 10.58 -8.53 8.57
N HIS A 146 9.26 -8.41 8.46
CA HIS A 146 8.33 -8.26 9.57
C HIS A 146 6.98 -8.83 9.15
N ASP A 147 6.35 -9.65 9.99
CA ASP A 147 5.02 -10.23 9.77
C ASP A 147 4.88 -10.91 8.39
N ASN A 148 5.92 -11.68 8.04
CA ASN A 148 6.10 -12.39 6.76
C ASN A 148 6.06 -11.52 5.49
N CYS A 149 6.14 -10.20 5.64
CA CYS A 149 6.34 -9.24 4.54
C CYS A 149 7.79 -8.74 4.52
N PHE A 150 8.32 -8.44 3.33
CA PHE A 150 9.63 -7.80 3.18
C PHE A 150 9.46 -6.30 2.93
N PHE A 151 10.16 -5.47 3.70
CA PHE A 151 10.11 -4.01 3.63
C PHE A 151 11.48 -3.43 3.27
N ALA A 152 11.55 -2.72 2.16
CA ALA A 152 12.72 -1.97 1.70
C ALA A 152 12.37 -0.52 1.37
N GLY A 153 13.38 0.28 1.06
CA GLY A 153 13.21 1.53 0.31
C GLY A 153 13.44 1.29 -1.19
N ILE A 154 12.90 2.19 -2.02
CA ILE A 154 13.19 2.25 -3.46
C ILE A 154 13.35 3.70 -3.91
N GLY A 155 14.39 4.02 -4.67
CA GLY A 155 14.68 5.40 -5.10
C GLY A 155 15.76 5.48 -6.19
N ASP A 156 16.00 6.68 -6.72
CA ASP A 156 17.12 6.92 -7.65
C ASP A 156 18.45 6.78 -6.87
N PRO A 157 19.34 5.83 -7.22
CA PRO A 157 20.59 5.63 -6.50
C PRO A 157 21.57 6.82 -6.60
N ASN A 158 21.29 7.79 -7.47
CA ASN A 158 22.08 9.01 -7.66
C ASN A 158 21.53 10.22 -6.89
N GLN A 159 20.42 10.09 -6.15
CA GLN A 159 19.80 11.18 -5.39
C GLN A 159 19.84 10.91 -3.88
N LEU A 160 20.05 11.97 -3.10
CA LEU A 160 20.05 11.90 -1.63
C LEU A 160 18.66 12.06 -1.00
N VAL A 161 17.65 12.40 -1.79
CA VAL A 161 16.28 12.70 -1.34
C VAL A 161 15.25 12.15 -2.32
N GLY A 162 14.05 11.85 -1.80
CA GLY A 162 12.98 11.18 -2.54
C GLY A 162 13.04 9.66 -2.37
N GLY A 163 12.24 8.96 -3.17
CA GLY A 163 12.02 7.52 -3.05
C GLY A 163 10.64 7.17 -2.48
N ALA A 164 10.43 5.88 -2.23
CA ALA A 164 9.21 5.30 -1.70
C ALA A 164 9.56 4.11 -0.78
N VAL A 165 8.57 3.67 -0.01
CA VAL A 165 8.59 2.33 0.62
C VAL A 165 8.30 1.30 -0.48
N PHE A 166 8.99 0.17 -0.41
CA PHE A 166 8.79 -1.01 -1.24
C PHE A 166 8.41 -2.17 -0.31
N ILE A 167 7.20 -2.71 -0.44
CA ILE A 167 6.71 -3.81 0.39
C ILE A 167 6.37 -4.99 -0.49
N VAL A 168 6.91 -6.17 -0.18
CA VAL A 168 6.53 -7.44 -0.81
C VAL A 168 5.64 -8.22 0.16
N ILE A 169 4.44 -8.56 -0.29
CA ILE A 169 3.43 -9.30 0.46
C ILE A 169 3.15 -10.61 -0.30
N PRO A 170 3.67 -11.76 0.16
CA PRO A 170 3.38 -13.06 -0.45
C PRO A 170 1.89 -13.40 -0.44
N ALA A 171 1.46 -14.21 -1.40
CA ALA A 171 0.12 -14.79 -1.42
C ALA A 171 -0.21 -15.48 -0.10
N ASN A 172 -1.42 -15.23 0.41
CA ASN A 172 -1.96 -15.69 1.69
C ASN A 172 -1.30 -15.06 2.94
N VAL A 173 -0.44 -14.05 2.79
CA VAL A 173 0.06 -13.22 3.91
C VAL A 173 -0.83 -11.98 4.09
N PRO A 174 -1.21 -11.61 5.33
CA PRO A 174 -1.95 -10.39 5.59
C PRO A 174 -1.19 -9.13 5.16
N ASN A 175 -1.91 -8.17 4.58
CA ASN A 175 -1.40 -6.83 4.35
C ASN A 175 -0.98 -6.19 5.69
N PRO A 176 0.25 -5.62 5.81
CA PRO A 176 0.74 -5.07 7.07
C PRO A 176 0.04 -3.76 7.52
N HIS A 177 -0.71 -3.09 6.66
CA HIS A 177 -1.45 -1.87 6.97
C HIS A 177 -2.91 -2.15 7.37
N PHE A 178 -3.57 -3.09 6.69
CA PHE A 178 -5.02 -3.32 6.84
C PHE A 178 -5.42 -4.75 7.26
N GLY A 179 -4.49 -5.72 7.19
CA GLY A 179 -4.73 -7.11 7.59
C GLY A 179 -5.55 -7.94 6.61
N ASP A 180 -5.89 -7.42 5.43
CA ASP A 180 -6.57 -8.17 4.37
C ASP A 180 -5.63 -9.20 3.71
N VAL A 181 -6.20 -10.32 3.29
CA VAL A 181 -5.46 -11.46 2.73
C VAL A 181 -5.97 -11.74 1.31
N THR A 182 -5.03 -11.85 0.36
CA THR A 182 -5.27 -12.25 -1.03
C THR A 182 -4.56 -13.55 -1.34
N ASP A 183 -5.03 -14.30 -2.34
CA ASP A 183 -4.41 -15.54 -2.86
C ASP A 183 -3.27 -15.29 -3.87
N THR A 184 -2.98 -14.01 -4.13
CA THR A 184 -2.01 -13.54 -5.13
C THR A 184 -0.89 -12.75 -4.45
N ASP A 185 0.33 -12.90 -4.97
CA ASP A 185 1.52 -12.13 -4.56
C ASP A 185 1.34 -10.64 -4.91
N ARG A 186 1.68 -9.73 -3.98
CA ARG A 186 1.54 -8.28 -4.15
C ARG A 186 2.84 -7.54 -3.86
N ILE A 187 3.08 -6.45 -4.60
CA ILE A 187 4.12 -5.46 -4.29
C ILE A 187 3.47 -4.09 -4.13
N LEU A 188 3.73 -3.41 -3.01
CA LEU A 188 3.30 -2.02 -2.76
C LEU A 188 4.47 -1.07 -2.94
N ILE A 189 4.26 0.03 -3.67
CA ILE A 189 5.28 1.07 -3.88
C ILE A 189 4.65 2.45 -3.66
N GLY A 190 5.02 3.13 -2.57
CA GLY A 190 4.51 4.47 -2.29
C GLY A 190 5.05 5.13 -1.02
N GLN A 191 4.50 6.31 -0.70
CA GLN A 191 4.84 7.10 0.50
C GLN A 191 3.64 7.26 1.46
N SER A 192 2.50 6.68 1.11
CA SER A 192 1.21 6.73 1.81
C SER A 192 0.50 5.39 1.65
N ALA A 193 -0.58 5.19 2.42
CA ALA A 193 -1.44 4.01 2.30
C ALA A 193 -2.24 3.95 0.99
N ASP A 194 -2.20 5.00 0.15
CA ASP A 194 -2.83 4.99 -1.18
C ASP A 194 -2.16 3.95 -2.11
N ALA A 195 -0.96 3.46 -1.76
CA ALA A 195 -0.28 2.37 -2.48
C ALA A 195 -0.95 1.00 -2.29
N ASP A 196 -1.69 0.81 -1.20
CA ASP A 196 -2.43 -0.41 -0.89
C ASP A 196 -3.68 -0.59 -1.77
N ASP A 197 -4.27 0.52 -2.24
CA ASP A 197 -5.40 0.52 -3.17
C ASP A 197 -4.97 0.11 -4.60
N HIS A 198 -3.68 0.27 -4.93
CA HIS A 198 -3.10 0.05 -6.26
C HIS A 198 -1.89 -0.91 -6.25
N PRO A 199 -2.04 -2.14 -5.71
CA PRO A 199 -0.94 -3.09 -5.59
C PRO A 199 -0.48 -3.57 -6.96
N PHE A 200 0.83 -3.76 -7.11
CA PHE A 200 1.40 -4.46 -8.25
C PHE A 200 1.24 -5.97 -8.09
N THR A 201 0.76 -6.65 -9.12
CA THR A 201 0.70 -8.11 -9.23
C THR A 201 1.54 -8.59 -10.42
N ARG A 202 1.96 -9.86 -10.40
CA ARG A 202 2.87 -10.42 -11.41
C ARG A 202 2.13 -10.65 -12.73
N ASN A 203 2.77 -10.29 -13.85
CA ASN A 203 2.25 -10.48 -15.22
C ASN A 203 2.40 -11.92 -15.73
#